data_AF-A0A9E2Y2U2-F1
#
_entry.id   AF-A0A9E2Y2U2-F1
#
_cell.length_a   1.000
_cell.length_b   1.000
_cell.length_c   1.000
_cell.angle_alpha   90.00
_cell.angle_beta   90.00
_cell.angle_gamma   90.00
#
_symmetry.space_group_name_H-M   'P 1'
#
loop_
_entity.id
_entity.type
_entity.pdbx_description
1 polymer ?
#
loop_
_entity_poly.entity_id
_entity_poly.type
_entity_poly.pdbx_seq_one_letter_code
_entity_poly.pdbx_strand_id
1 'polypeptide(L)'
;MRLVRPAAAVLAALVAAGCAFNASPADGLRFHAPAGWSSSPGIMGLMQFWHPAADDRQVLMLFKSPKPLKPGDVFSDARMNDTLKDVIVERRSPIAICQGQPATYVEARGRSARGDDERVEIVMTNAGGSSYFAMYVRPLVGAPNPMAQAALRELCLKS
;
A
#
# COMPACT_ATOMS: atom_id res chain seq x y z
N MET A 1 35.71 -33.87 -46.94
CA MET A 1 34.69 -34.02 -45.88
C MET A 1 35.21 -33.41 -44.59
N ARG A 2 34.67 -32.26 -44.15
CA ARG A 2 35.00 -31.63 -42.86
C ARG A 2 33.71 -31.48 -42.07
N LEU A 3 33.64 -32.18 -40.94
CA LEU A 3 32.53 -32.17 -39.99
C LEU A 3 32.62 -30.88 -39.15
N VAL A 4 31.72 -29.92 -39.36
CA VAL A 4 31.61 -28.72 -38.54
C VAL A 4 30.57 -28.98 -37.46
N ARG A 5 31.01 -29.01 -36.19
CA ARG A 5 30.14 -29.13 -34.99
C ARG A 5 29.59 -27.76 -34.61
N PRO A 6 28.26 -27.53 -34.55
CA PRO A 6 27.70 -26.40 -33.84
C PRO A 6 27.23 -26.88 -32.46
N ALA A 7 28.03 -26.59 -31.42
CA ALA A 7 27.62 -26.77 -30.04
C ALA A 7 28.08 -25.55 -29.25
N ALA A 8 27.18 -24.58 -29.05
CA ALA A 8 27.15 -23.62 -27.93
C ALA A 8 26.29 -22.41 -28.29
N ALA A 9 24.96 -22.51 -28.14
CA ALA A 9 24.07 -21.34 -28.15
C ALA A 9 22.73 -21.62 -27.45
N VAL A 10 22.73 -22.20 -26.25
CA VAL A 10 21.48 -22.41 -25.47
C VAL A 10 21.76 -22.18 -23.98
N LEU A 11 22.04 -20.94 -23.56
CA LEU A 11 22.20 -20.64 -22.12
C LEU A 11 22.05 -19.15 -21.75
N ALA A 12 21.18 -18.40 -22.44
CA ALA A 12 21.02 -16.95 -22.20
C ALA A 12 19.56 -16.47 -22.00
N ALA A 13 18.58 -17.35 -21.78
CA ALA A 13 17.15 -16.96 -21.74
C ALA A 13 16.49 -17.02 -20.34
N LEU A 14 17.22 -17.28 -19.26
CA LEU A 14 16.64 -17.49 -17.92
C LEU A 14 16.69 -16.28 -16.97
N VAL A 15 17.27 -15.14 -17.37
CA VAL A 15 17.47 -13.98 -16.46
C VAL A 15 16.29 -12.99 -16.49
N ALA A 16 15.34 -13.11 -17.42
CA ALA A 16 14.25 -12.14 -17.58
C ALA A 16 13.02 -12.36 -16.65
N ALA A 17 12.94 -13.46 -15.90
CA ALA A 17 11.80 -13.76 -15.04
C ALA A 17 11.87 -13.11 -13.64
N GLY A 18 12.97 -12.44 -13.28
CA GLY A 18 13.20 -11.90 -11.93
C GLY A 18 12.60 -10.51 -11.65
N CYS A 19 12.25 -9.72 -12.68
CA CYS A 19 11.86 -8.32 -12.48
C CYS A 19 10.41 -8.11 -12.00
N ALA A 20 9.55 -9.13 -12.09
CA ALA A 20 8.14 -8.97 -11.74
C ALA A 20 7.84 -9.06 -10.23
N PHE A 21 8.76 -9.59 -9.42
CA PHE A 21 8.53 -9.79 -7.99
C PHE A 21 8.63 -8.52 -7.14
N ASN A 22 9.22 -7.45 -7.69
CA ASN A 22 9.38 -6.16 -7.00
C ASN A 22 8.43 -5.08 -7.54
N ALA A 23 7.42 -5.45 -8.32
CA ALA A 23 6.41 -4.49 -8.77
C ALA A 23 5.77 -3.81 -7.55
N SER A 24 5.62 -2.49 -7.60
CA SER A 24 4.96 -1.74 -6.56
C SER A 24 3.46 -1.71 -6.83
N PRO A 25 2.58 -1.84 -5.81
CA PRO A 25 1.16 -1.54 -5.97
C PRO A 25 0.92 -0.06 -6.34
N ALA A 26 1.90 0.82 -6.14
CA ALA A 26 1.85 2.22 -6.58
C ALA A 26 2.18 2.38 -8.07
N ASP A 27 2.66 1.34 -8.75
CA ASP A 27 2.95 1.39 -10.17
C ASP A 27 1.66 1.67 -10.95
N GLY A 28 1.69 2.76 -11.72
CA GLY A 28 0.52 3.27 -12.45
C GLY A 28 -0.38 4.22 -11.65
N LEU A 29 -0.09 4.49 -10.38
CA LEU A 29 -0.77 5.53 -9.58
C LEU A 29 0.04 6.82 -9.50
N ARG A 30 -0.62 7.95 -9.27
CA ARG A 30 0.01 9.23 -8.91
C ARG A 30 0.48 9.28 -7.45
N PHE A 31 0.56 8.14 -6.78
CA PHE A 31 0.93 8.02 -5.38
C PHE A 31 2.40 8.36 -5.16
N HIS A 32 2.67 9.30 -4.25
CA HIS A 32 4.02 9.61 -3.79
C HIS A 32 4.17 9.25 -2.31
N ALA A 33 5.16 8.41 -2.02
CA ALA A 33 5.55 8.18 -0.64
C ALA A 33 6.16 9.45 -0.03
N PRO A 34 6.00 9.67 1.28
CA PRO A 34 6.65 10.79 1.96
C PRO A 34 8.18 10.79 1.77
N ALA A 35 8.77 11.98 1.62
CA ALA A 35 10.21 12.11 1.43
C ALA A 35 10.98 11.59 2.65
N GLY A 36 12.08 10.86 2.41
CA GLY A 36 12.92 10.30 3.46
C GLY A 36 12.36 9.04 4.14
N TRP A 37 11.23 8.51 3.66
CA TRP A 37 10.69 7.23 4.14
C TRP A 37 11.32 6.08 3.37
N SER A 38 11.64 4.99 4.07
CA SER A 38 12.08 3.74 3.47
C SER A 38 10.87 2.92 3.05
N SER A 39 10.96 2.23 1.91
CA SER A 39 9.90 1.36 1.40
C SER A 39 10.26 -0.11 1.57
N SER A 40 9.29 -0.95 1.93
CA SER A 40 9.42 -2.39 1.78
C SER A 40 9.45 -2.76 0.29
N PRO A 41 9.96 -3.95 -0.08
CA PRO A 41 9.64 -4.55 -1.37
C PRO A 41 8.12 -4.70 -1.52
N GLY A 42 7.62 -4.66 -2.76
CA GLY A 42 6.23 -4.97 -3.06
C GLY A 42 5.95 -6.45 -2.81
N ILE A 43 5.00 -6.76 -1.94
CA ILE A 43 4.59 -8.15 -1.67
C ILE A 43 3.66 -8.57 -2.81
N MET A 44 4.20 -9.33 -3.76
CA MET A 44 3.49 -9.82 -4.95
C MET A 44 2.85 -8.71 -5.81
N GLY A 45 3.36 -7.47 -5.72
CA GLY A 45 2.74 -6.32 -6.39
C GLY A 45 1.37 -5.89 -5.86
N LEU A 46 0.94 -6.46 -4.73
CA LEU A 46 -0.36 -6.16 -4.12
C LEU A 46 -0.23 -5.26 -2.90
N MET A 47 0.87 -5.31 -2.16
CA MET A 47 1.02 -4.59 -0.91
C MET A 47 2.42 -4.00 -0.77
N GLN A 48 2.51 -2.79 -0.23
CA GLN A 48 3.79 -2.17 0.09
C GLN A 48 3.65 -1.25 1.30
N PHE A 49 4.70 -1.19 2.10
CA PHE A 49 4.77 -0.39 3.31
C PHE A 49 5.87 0.66 3.19
N TRP A 50 5.68 1.80 3.83
CA TRP A 50 6.68 2.83 4.00
C TRP A 50 6.77 3.24 5.47
N HIS A 51 7.98 3.46 5.96
CA HIS A 51 8.25 3.89 7.33
C HIS A 51 9.20 5.10 7.35
N PRO A 52 9.03 6.06 8.27
CA PRO A 52 10.01 7.11 8.46
C PRO A 52 11.29 6.53 9.06
N ALA A 53 12.44 7.10 8.70
CA ALA A 53 13.72 6.70 9.29
C ALA A 53 13.84 7.01 10.79
N ALA A 54 13.11 8.01 11.28
CA ALA A 54 13.24 8.54 12.64
C ALA A 54 12.19 8.02 13.64
N ASP A 55 11.13 7.35 13.19
CA ASP A 55 10.02 6.91 14.04
C ASP A 55 9.41 5.61 13.50
N ASP A 56 9.63 4.50 14.19
CA ASP A 56 9.14 3.18 13.77
C ASP A 56 7.65 2.97 14.05
N ARG A 57 6.97 3.95 14.68
CA ARG A 57 5.55 3.88 15.04
C ARG A 57 4.61 4.46 13.99
N GLN A 58 5.17 4.99 12.91
CA GLN A 58 4.39 5.47 11.78
C GLN A 58 4.57 4.52 10.59
N VAL A 59 3.46 4.13 9.99
CA VAL A 59 3.47 3.31 8.78
C VAL A 59 2.44 3.80 7.79
N LEU A 60 2.87 3.94 6.53
CA LEU A 60 1.99 4.13 5.39
C LEU A 60 1.97 2.80 4.64
N MET A 61 0.79 2.30 4.34
CA MET A 61 0.60 1.10 3.53
C MET A 61 -0.26 1.44 2.33
N LEU A 62 0.08 0.84 1.19
CA LEU A 62 -0.76 0.79 0.01
C LEU A 62 -1.06 -0.66 -0.32
N PHE A 63 -2.32 -0.95 -0.60
CA PHE A 63 -2.78 -2.24 -1.07
C PHE A 63 -3.60 -2.10 -2.34
N LYS A 64 -3.39 -3.04 -3.25
CA LYS A 64 -4.08 -3.20 -4.54
C LYS A 64 -4.76 -4.56 -4.53
N SER A 65 -6.06 -4.56 -4.79
CA SER A 65 -6.87 -5.76 -4.97
C SER A 65 -7.46 -5.82 -6.37
N PRO A 66 -7.40 -6.97 -7.06
CA PRO A 66 -8.13 -7.17 -8.31
C PRO A 66 -9.65 -7.32 -8.08
N LYS A 67 -10.09 -7.50 -6.83
CA LYS A 67 -11.49 -7.61 -6.44
C LYS A 67 -11.97 -6.33 -5.77
N PRO A 68 -13.25 -5.94 -5.97
CA PRO A 68 -13.88 -4.88 -5.20
C PRO A 68 -13.74 -5.12 -3.70
N LEU A 69 -13.17 -4.15 -2.98
CA LEU A 69 -13.10 -4.19 -1.51
C LEU A 69 -14.23 -3.37 -0.91
N LYS A 70 -14.91 -3.92 0.10
CA LYS A 70 -15.85 -3.17 0.94
C LYS A 70 -15.10 -2.62 2.16
N PRO A 71 -15.50 -1.48 2.72
CA PRO A 71 -14.90 -0.94 3.94
C PRO A 71 -14.92 -1.86 5.16
N GLY A 72 -15.87 -2.82 5.21
CA GLY A 72 -15.90 -3.84 6.27
C GLY A 72 -14.78 -4.88 6.12
N ASP A 73 -14.34 -5.15 4.89
CA ASP A 73 -13.40 -6.23 4.59
C ASP A 73 -12.02 -5.92 5.17
N VAL A 74 -11.62 -4.64 5.16
CA VAL A 74 -10.30 -4.16 5.61
C VAL A 74 -10.06 -4.46 7.09
N PHE A 75 -11.07 -4.34 7.95
CA PHE A 75 -10.95 -4.58 9.38
C PHE A 75 -11.31 -6.01 9.79
N SER A 76 -11.98 -6.76 8.93
CA SER A 76 -12.36 -8.15 9.20
C SER A 76 -11.23 -9.16 8.93
N ASP A 77 -10.16 -8.75 8.25
CA ASP A 77 -9.02 -9.63 7.99
C ASP A 77 -8.26 -9.91 9.30
N ALA A 78 -8.11 -11.19 9.63
CA ALA A 78 -7.44 -11.65 10.84
C ALA A 78 -6.03 -11.07 11.00
N ARG A 79 -5.33 -10.75 9.90
CA ARG A 79 -3.99 -10.15 9.93
C ARG A 79 -3.96 -8.72 10.47
N MET A 80 -5.05 -7.96 10.31
CA MET A 80 -5.17 -6.63 10.93
C MET A 80 -5.34 -6.75 12.43
N ASN A 81 -6.09 -7.74 12.92
CA ASN A 81 -6.30 -7.95 14.35
C ASN A 81 -5.01 -8.30 15.11
N ASP A 82 -4.06 -8.97 14.45
CA ASP A 82 -2.74 -9.25 15.03
C ASP A 82 -1.85 -8.00 15.13
N THR A 83 -2.05 -7.03 14.22
CA THR A 83 -1.25 -5.80 14.15
C THR A 83 -1.86 -4.68 15.01
N LEU A 84 -3.18 -4.54 14.96
CA LEU A 84 -4.00 -3.56 15.65
C LEU A 84 -5.13 -4.28 16.38
N LYS A 85 -5.13 -4.17 17.70
CA LYS A 85 -6.16 -4.67 18.60
C LYS A 85 -7.20 -3.58 18.87
N ASP A 86 -8.37 -3.98 19.34
CA ASP A 86 -9.41 -3.06 19.84
C ASP A 86 -9.77 -1.94 18.84
N VAL A 87 -9.82 -2.26 17.54
CA VAL A 87 -10.06 -1.27 16.49
C VAL A 87 -11.50 -0.76 16.58
N ILE A 88 -11.63 0.57 16.76
CA ILE A 88 -12.90 1.28 16.85
C ILE A 88 -12.95 2.30 15.71
N VAL A 89 -13.89 2.13 14.78
CA VAL A 89 -14.14 3.09 13.71
C VAL A 89 -14.85 4.31 14.29
N GLU A 90 -14.21 5.47 14.22
CA GLU A 90 -14.73 6.73 14.75
C GLU A 90 -15.49 7.51 13.68
N ARG A 91 -14.99 7.47 12.44
CA ARG A 91 -15.59 8.19 11.32
C ARG A 91 -15.51 7.38 10.05
N ARG A 92 -16.60 7.40 9.28
CA ARG A 92 -16.63 6.94 7.90
C ARG A 92 -17.38 7.95 7.06
N SER A 93 -16.79 8.39 5.95
CA SER A 93 -17.43 9.37 5.07
C SER A 93 -17.03 9.18 3.61
N PRO A 94 -17.95 9.39 2.65
CA PRO A 94 -17.57 9.53 1.25
C PRO A 94 -16.73 10.79 1.08
N ILE A 95 -15.71 10.71 0.22
CA ILE A 95 -14.88 11.84 -0.18
C ILE A 95 -14.63 11.78 -1.69
N ALA A 96 -14.20 12.89 -2.27
CA ALA A 96 -13.65 12.94 -3.61
C ALA A 96 -12.13 13.11 -3.54
N ILE A 97 -11.40 12.35 -4.35
CA ILE A 97 -9.95 12.49 -4.54
C ILE A 97 -9.66 12.75 -6.02
N CYS A 98 -8.43 13.14 -6.36
CA CYS A 98 -7.96 13.22 -7.75
C CYS A 98 -8.96 13.81 -8.77
N GLN A 99 -9.41 15.05 -8.55
CA GLN A 99 -10.36 15.75 -9.44
C GLN A 99 -11.76 15.10 -9.54
N GLY A 100 -12.25 14.49 -8.45
CA GLY A 100 -13.64 14.02 -8.38
C GLY A 100 -13.82 12.51 -8.36
N GLN A 101 -12.72 11.73 -8.37
CA GLN A 101 -12.76 10.29 -8.21
C GLN A 101 -13.39 9.92 -6.85
N PRO A 102 -14.45 9.09 -6.83
CA PRO A 102 -15.13 8.73 -5.60
C PRO A 102 -14.24 7.83 -4.73
N ALA A 103 -14.23 8.12 -3.44
CA ALA A 103 -13.49 7.36 -2.44
C ALA A 103 -14.23 7.32 -1.10
N THR A 104 -13.83 6.40 -0.24
CA THR A 104 -14.30 6.32 1.15
C THR A 104 -13.13 6.62 2.07
N TYR A 105 -13.32 7.57 2.98
CA TYR A 105 -12.40 7.84 4.08
C TYR A 105 -12.91 7.16 5.35
N VAL A 106 -12.01 6.51 6.08
CA VAL A 106 -12.26 5.92 7.38
C VAL A 106 -11.20 6.40 8.36
N GLU A 107 -11.64 6.87 9.52
CA GLU A 107 -10.79 7.16 10.67
C GLU A 107 -11.16 6.18 11.78
N ALA A 108 -10.16 5.54 12.34
CA ALA A 108 -10.30 4.59 13.43
C ALA A 108 -9.19 4.81 14.45
N ARG A 109 -9.43 4.31 15.66
CA ARG A 109 -8.41 4.15 16.69
C ARG A 109 -8.22 2.67 16.99
N GLY A 110 -7.02 2.27 17.38
CA GLY A 110 -6.73 0.90 17.81
C GLY A 110 -5.51 0.89 18.71
N ARG A 111 -5.12 -0.30 19.15
CA ARG A 111 -3.93 -0.51 19.97
C ARG A 111 -2.92 -1.36 19.23
N SER A 112 -1.68 -0.91 19.13
CA SER A 112 -0.60 -1.69 18.50
C SER A 112 -0.33 -2.99 19.28
N ALA A 113 0.38 -3.94 18.65
CA ALA A 113 0.86 -5.13 19.34
C ALA A 113 1.73 -4.83 20.57
N ARG A 114 2.36 -3.64 20.63
CA ARG A 114 3.19 -3.16 21.74
C ARG A 114 2.37 -2.51 22.87
N GLY A 115 1.07 -2.27 22.66
CA GLY A 115 0.17 -1.70 23.65
C GLY A 115 -0.08 -0.20 23.50
N ASP A 116 0.53 0.45 22.50
CA ASP A 116 0.36 1.88 22.24
C ASP A 116 -0.97 2.17 21.55
N ASP A 117 -1.63 3.28 21.91
CA ASP A 117 -2.83 3.76 21.21
C ASP A 117 -2.43 4.45 19.90
N GLU A 118 -3.00 3.97 18.81
CA GLU A 118 -2.72 4.39 17.45
C GLU A 118 -3.97 4.97 16.80
N ARG A 119 -3.75 5.97 15.93
CA ARG A 119 -4.75 6.45 14.98
C ARG A 119 -4.51 5.82 13.61
N VAL A 120 -5.60 5.44 12.97
CA VAL A 120 -5.63 4.77 11.68
C VAL A 120 -6.50 5.58 10.72
N GLU A 121 -5.90 6.07 9.64
CA GLU A 121 -6.57 6.81 8.58
C GLU A 121 -6.51 5.98 7.30
N ILE A 122 -7.66 5.67 6.70
CA ILE A 122 -7.76 4.83 5.50
C ILE A 122 -8.50 5.58 4.41
N VAL A 123 -8.01 5.51 3.18
CA VAL A 123 -8.72 5.92 1.97
C VAL A 123 -8.85 4.73 1.03
N MET A 124 -10.07 4.45 0.60
CA MET A 124 -10.40 3.37 -0.34
C MET A 124 -11.00 3.94 -1.62
N THR A 125 -10.61 3.42 -2.78
CA THR A 125 -11.16 3.84 -4.07
C THR A 125 -11.06 2.71 -5.09
N ASN A 126 -11.74 2.87 -6.23
CA ASN A 126 -11.61 2.00 -7.39
C ASN A 126 -10.99 2.80 -8.54
N ALA A 127 -9.95 2.25 -9.17
CA ALA A 127 -9.26 2.86 -10.30
C ALA A 127 -8.71 1.78 -11.23
N GLY A 128 -8.87 1.95 -12.55
CA GLY A 128 -8.31 1.00 -13.54
C GLY A 128 -8.76 -0.45 -13.35
N GLY A 129 -10.01 -0.68 -12.94
CA GLY A 129 -10.56 -2.01 -12.69
C GLY A 129 -10.03 -2.70 -11.42
N SER A 130 -9.24 -2.03 -10.59
CA SER A 130 -8.76 -2.52 -9.30
C SER A 130 -9.31 -1.70 -8.15
N SER A 131 -9.41 -2.29 -6.96
CA SER A 131 -9.59 -1.55 -5.71
C SER A 131 -8.25 -1.23 -5.11
N TYR A 132 -8.09 0.02 -4.67
CA TYR A 132 -6.94 0.47 -3.91
C TYR A 132 -7.39 0.88 -2.52
N PHE A 133 -6.59 0.56 -1.51
CA PHE A 133 -6.67 1.24 -0.23
C PHE A 133 -5.29 1.67 0.22
N ALA A 134 -5.20 2.90 0.74
CA ALA A 134 -4.04 3.36 1.47
C ALA A 134 -4.42 3.54 2.94
N MET A 135 -3.52 3.16 3.83
CA MET A 135 -3.69 3.28 5.27
C MET A 135 -2.48 3.97 5.86
N TYR A 136 -2.71 4.93 6.75
CA TYR A 136 -1.70 5.58 7.54
C TYR A 136 -1.99 5.30 9.02
N VAL A 137 -1.05 4.63 9.68
CA VAL A 137 -1.07 4.38 11.12
C VAL A 137 -0.03 5.28 11.78
N ARG A 138 -0.38 5.90 12.89
CA ARG A 138 0.47 6.80 13.65
C ARG A 138 0.04 6.87 15.12
N PRO A 139 0.92 7.30 16.03
CA PRO A 139 0.53 7.50 17.42
C PRO A 139 -0.70 8.39 17.56
N LEU A 140 -1.58 8.05 18.50
CA LEU A 140 -2.79 8.83 18.78
C LEU A 140 -2.45 10.27 19.17
N VAL A 141 -1.33 10.45 19.88
CA VAL A 141 -0.78 11.75 20.30
C VAL A 141 0.30 12.21 19.34
N GLY A 142 0.12 13.38 18.75
CA GLY A 142 1.07 14.00 17.82
C GLY A 142 0.38 14.58 16.59
N ALA A 143 1.05 15.51 15.92
CA ALA A 143 0.58 16.01 14.63
C ALA A 143 0.78 14.93 13.55
N PRO A 144 -0.18 14.74 12.64
CA PRO A 144 0.01 13.84 11.51
C PRO A 144 1.12 14.34 10.59
N ASN A 145 1.82 13.42 9.92
CA ASN A 145 2.72 13.80 8.83
C ASN A 145 1.88 14.27 7.62
N PRO A 146 2.04 15.53 7.16
CA PRO A 146 1.20 16.07 6.09
C PRO A 146 1.42 15.38 4.75
N MET A 147 2.63 14.87 4.47
CA MET A 147 2.92 14.14 3.24
C MET A 147 2.26 12.76 3.26
N ALA A 148 2.23 12.07 4.42
CA ALA A 148 1.53 10.79 4.54
C ALA A 148 0.01 10.98 4.35
N GLN A 149 -0.57 12.03 4.95
CA GLN A 149 -1.98 12.36 4.74
C GLN A 149 -2.31 12.75 3.30
N ALA A 150 -1.40 13.45 2.61
CA ALA A 150 -1.55 13.73 1.18
C ALA A 150 -1.51 12.44 0.35
N ALA A 151 -0.55 11.55 0.61
CA ALA A 151 -0.39 10.28 -0.11
C ALA A 151 -1.64 9.39 -0.06
N LEU A 152 -2.38 9.40 1.06
CA LEU A 152 -3.68 8.70 1.17
C LEU A 152 -4.67 9.10 0.07
N ARG A 153 -4.57 10.32 -0.46
CA ARG A 153 -5.49 10.89 -1.46
C ARG A 153 -4.97 10.80 -2.89
N GLU A 154 -3.78 10.26 -3.11
CA GLU A 154 -3.13 10.18 -4.43
C GLU A 154 -3.36 8.83 -5.13
N LEU A 155 -4.52 8.20 -4.91
CA LEU A 155 -4.87 6.88 -5.42
C LEU A 155 -5.51 6.89 -6.82
N CYS A 156 -5.09 7.83 -7.67
CA CYS A 156 -5.53 7.94 -9.06
C CYS A 156 -4.50 7.36 -10.02
N LEU A 157 -4.99 6.89 -11.17
CA LEU A 157 -4.12 6.46 -12.27
C LEU A 157 -3.26 7.62 -12.79
N LYS A 158 -2.05 7.31 -13.24
CA LYS A 158 -1.24 8.20 -14.09
C LYS A 158 -1.95 8.32 -15.45
N SER A 159 -2.08 9.54 -15.95
CA SER A 159 -2.56 9.85 -17.31
C SER A 159 -1.46 9.61 -18.34
#